data_AF-A0A350WQF5-F1
#
_entry.id   AF-A0A350WQF5-F1
#
_cell.length_a   1.000
_cell.length_b   1.000
_cell.length_c   1.000
_cell.angle_alpha   90.00
_cell.angle_beta   90.00
_cell.angle_gamma   90.00
#
_symmetry.space_group_name_H-M   'P 1'
#
loop_
_entity.id
_entity.type
_entity.pdbx_description
1 polymer ?
#
loop_
_entity_poly.entity_id
_entity_poly.type
_entity_poly.pdbx_seq_one_letter_code
_entity_poly.pdbx_strand_id
1 'polypeptide(L)'
;MARLIPAAERIVRARKLIQQARALPVPESGLGKSDLSYVAGVKDLLRQARDMVKFITMTPSASAEMKQEVRNILAEIDQADGEILR
;
A
#
# COMPACT_ATOMS: atom_id res chain seq x y z
N MET A 1 -7.19 -11.13 -23.10
CA MET A 1 -7.88 -9.94 -22.53
C MET A 1 -7.61 -9.89 -21.04
N ALA A 2 -6.93 -8.85 -20.54
CA ALA A 2 -6.68 -8.70 -19.11
C ALA A 2 -8.02 -8.43 -18.41
N ARG A 3 -8.37 -9.26 -17.41
CA ARG A 3 -9.58 -9.07 -16.60
C ARG A 3 -9.52 -7.67 -15.98
N LEU A 4 -10.51 -6.82 -16.28
CA LEU A 4 -10.69 -5.54 -15.61
C LEU A 4 -10.84 -5.82 -14.11
N ILE A 5 -9.82 -5.52 -13.33
CA ILE A 5 -9.87 -5.66 -11.87
C ILE A 5 -10.84 -4.59 -11.35
N PRO A 6 -11.96 -4.98 -10.70
CA PRO A 6 -12.92 -4.04 -10.14
C PRO A 6 -12.29 -3.14 -9.07
N ALA A 7 -12.85 -1.95 -8.84
CA ALA A 7 -12.37 -1.03 -7.82
C ALA A 7 -12.32 -1.67 -6.42
N ALA A 8 -13.33 -2.46 -6.06
CA ALA A 8 -13.35 -3.20 -4.79
C ALA A 8 -12.16 -4.18 -4.67
N GLU A 9 -11.81 -4.88 -5.75
CA GLU A 9 -10.69 -5.82 -5.73
C GLU A 9 -9.33 -5.09 -5.66
N ARG A 10 -9.23 -3.89 -6.26
CA ARG A 10 -8.05 -3.02 -6.09
C ARG A 10 -7.84 -2.59 -4.64
N ILE A 11 -8.92 -2.24 -3.94
CA ILE A 11 -8.90 -1.89 -2.50
C ILE A 11 -8.39 -3.07 -1.66
N VAL A 12 -8.92 -4.27 -1.89
CA VAL A 12 -8.49 -5.49 -1.19
C VAL A 12 -7.02 -5.78 -1.42
N ARG A 13 -6.54 -5.69 -2.68
CA ARG A 13 -5.13 -5.90 -3.00
C ARG A 13 -4.24 -4.83 -2.35
N ALA A 14 -4.71 -3.59 -2.21
CA ALA A 14 -3.92 -2.50 -1.64
C ALA A 14 -3.70 -2.73 -0.15
N ARG A 15 -4.75 -3.15 0.57
CA ARG A 15 -4.61 -3.60 1.97
C ARG A 15 -3.64 -4.77 2.10
N LYS A 16 -3.69 -5.73 1.16
CA LYS A 16 -2.75 -6.86 1.16
C LYS A 16 -1.29 -6.42 1.01
N LEU A 17 -1.00 -5.45 0.15
CA LEU A 17 0.34 -4.88 -0.02
C LEU A 17 0.83 -4.16 1.25
N ILE A 18 -0.04 -3.44 1.94
CA ILE A 18 0.30 -2.79 3.24
C ILE A 18 0.63 -3.85 4.29
N GLN A 19 -0.17 -4.92 4.36
CA GLN A 19 0.10 -6.03 5.27
C GLN A 19 1.41 -6.74 4.93
N GLN A 20 1.74 -6.88 3.64
CA GLN A 20 3.04 -7.41 3.21
C GLN A 20 4.20 -6.50 3.62
N ALA A 21 4.02 -5.17 3.55
CA ALA A 21 5.03 -4.22 4.03
C ALA A 21 5.28 -4.39 5.53
N ARG A 22 4.22 -4.57 6.33
CA ARG A 22 4.31 -4.84 7.78
C ARG A 22 4.91 -6.20 8.12
N ALA A 23 4.63 -7.22 7.29
CA ALA A 23 5.16 -8.57 7.46
C ALA A 23 6.56 -8.75 6.85
N LEU A 24 7.13 -7.72 6.22
CA LEU A 24 8.45 -7.80 5.61
C LEU A 24 9.48 -8.06 6.72
N PRO A 25 10.21 -9.19 6.68
CA PRO A 25 11.17 -9.51 7.71
C PRO A 25 12.29 -8.48 7.71
N VAL A 26 12.59 -7.92 8.88
CA VAL A 26 13.75 -7.05 9.07
C VAL A 26 15.00 -7.92 8.91
N PRO A 27 15.96 -7.55 8.04
CA PRO A 27 17.17 -8.33 7.87
C PRO A 27 17.94 -8.44 9.19
N GLU A 28 18.16 -9.66 9.67
CA GLU A 28 18.83 -9.94 10.95
C GLU A 28 20.36 -9.75 10.86
N SER A 29 20.91 -9.73 9.65
CA SER A 29 22.33 -9.54 9.37
C SER A 29 22.57 -8.21 8.65
N GLY A 30 23.36 -7.29 9.24
CA GLY A 30 23.72 -6.00 8.63
C GLY A 30 23.17 -4.78 9.39
N LEU A 31 22.66 -3.78 8.67
CA LEU A 31 22.14 -2.52 9.22
C LEU A 31 20.71 -2.63 9.80
N GLY A 32 20.11 -3.83 9.81
CA GLY A 32 18.77 -4.07 10.36
C GLY A 32 17.68 -3.25 9.67
N LYS A 33 16.90 -2.51 10.45
CA LYS A 33 15.86 -1.60 9.94
C LYS A 33 16.40 -0.47 9.05
N SER A 34 17.70 -0.19 9.12
CA SER A 34 18.37 0.83 8.31
C SER A 34 18.95 0.28 7.01
N ASP A 35 18.74 -1.01 6.70
CA ASP A 35 19.17 -1.58 5.43
C ASP A 35 18.40 -0.90 4.29
N LEU A 36 19.12 -0.26 3.37
CA LEU A 36 18.54 0.44 2.22
C LEU A 36 17.65 -0.48 1.38
N SER A 37 17.97 -1.77 1.32
CA SER A 37 17.19 -2.78 0.59
C SER A 37 15.86 -3.05 1.29
N TYR A 38 15.87 -3.13 2.63
CA TYR A 38 14.66 -3.29 3.44
C TYR A 38 13.76 -2.05 3.31
N VAL A 39 14.34 -0.86 3.51
CA VAL A 39 13.63 0.42 3.36
C VAL A 39 13.05 0.56 1.95
N ALA A 40 13.81 0.22 0.92
CA ALA A 40 13.34 0.24 -0.47
C ALA A 40 12.19 -0.75 -0.69
N GLY A 41 12.25 -1.96 -0.13
CA GLY A 41 11.19 -2.97 -0.24
C GLY A 41 9.88 -2.51 0.41
N VAL A 42 9.95 -1.97 1.63
CA VAL A 42 8.80 -1.40 2.33
C VAL A 42 8.20 -0.25 1.52
N LYS A 43 9.02 0.71 1.11
CA LYS A 43 8.54 1.87 0.31
C LYS A 43 7.96 1.46 -1.04
N ASP A 44 8.52 0.44 -1.69
CA ASP A 44 8.00 -0.05 -2.95
C ASP A 44 6.61 -0.68 -2.79
N LEU A 45 6.42 -1.51 -1.77
CA LEU A 45 5.11 -2.11 -1.45
C LEU A 45 4.05 -1.06 -1.13
N LEU A 46 4.40 -0.06 -0.32
CA LEU A 46 3.52 1.06 0.02
C LEU A 46 3.20 1.93 -1.20
N ARG A 47 4.17 2.17 -2.08
CA ARG A 47 3.96 2.87 -3.36
C ARG A 47 3.01 2.10 -4.28
N GLN A 48 3.19 0.79 -4.42
CA GLN A 48 2.30 -0.05 -5.21
C GLN A 48 0.86 -0.03 -4.66
N ALA A 49 0.70 -0.06 -3.34
CA ALA A 49 -0.61 0.04 -2.69
C ALA A 49 -1.29 1.38 -3.02
N ARG A 50 -0.55 2.49 -2.92
CA ARG A 50 -1.00 3.85 -3.27
C ARG A 50 -1.41 3.95 -4.73
N ASP A 51 -0.58 3.43 -5.63
CA ASP A 51 -0.84 3.48 -7.07
C ASP A 51 -2.08 2.70 -7.49
N MET A 52 -2.44 1.66 -6.75
CA MET A 52 -3.61 0.86 -7.04
C MET A 52 -4.93 1.55 -6.64
N VAL A 53 -4.89 2.38 -5.59
CA VAL A 53 -6.07 3.11 -5.08
C VAL A 53 -6.20 4.52 -5.62
N LYS A 54 -5.11 5.19 -6.02
CA LYS A 54 -5.15 6.58 -6.52
C LYS A 54 -6.02 6.76 -7.77
N PHE A 55 -6.15 5.72 -8.60
CA PHE A 55 -6.99 5.78 -9.80
C PHE A 55 -8.47 5.56 -9.52
N ILE A 56 -8.83 5.04 -8.34
CA ILE A 56 -10.24 4.83 -7.96
C ILE A 56 -10.92 6.18 -7.77
N THR A 57 -10.25 7.17 -7.18
CA THR A 57 -10.80 8.52 -7.00
C THR A 57 -11.01 9.26 -8.32
N MET A 58 -10.23 8.93 -9.35
CA MET A 58 -10.36 9.48 -10.71
C MET A 58 -11.43 8.77 -11.54
N THR A 59 -11.99 7.66 -11.05
CA THR A 59 -13.02 6.93 -11.77
C THR A 59 -14.39 7.57 -11.50
N PRO A 60 -15.15 8.00 -12.53
CA PRO A 60 -16.44 8.67 -12.35
C PRO A 60 -17.53 7.76 -11.74
N SER A 61 -17.36 6.44 -11.77
CA SER A 61 -18.25 5.47 -11.13
C SER A 61 -17.94 5.20 -9.65
N ALA A 62 -16.92 5.84 -9.07
CA ALA A 62 -16.58 5.63 -7.67
C ALA A 62 -17.58 6.34 -6.74
N SER A 63 -18.26 5.55 -5.91
CA SER A 63 -19.17 6.04 -4.88
C SER A 63 -18.44 6.88 -3.81
N ALA A 64 -19.19 7.67 -3.04
CA ALA A 64 -18.63 8.42 -1.92
C ALA A 64 -17.95 7.50 -0.89
N GLU A 65 -18.51 6.31 -0.66
CA GLU A 65 -17.95 5.28 0.21
C GLU A 65 -16.58 4.80 -0.27
N MET A 66 -16.43 4.51 -1.57
CA MET A 66 -15.14 4.10 -2.14
C MET A 66 -14.09 5.20 -1.99
N LYS A 67 -14.45 6.46 -2.20
CA LYS A 67 -13.53 7.58 -2.00
C LYS A 67 -13.08 7.68 -0.55
N GLN A 68 -13.97 7.40 0.41
CA GLN A 68 -13.62 7.37 1.82
C GLN A 68 -12.71 6.19 2.16
N GLU A 69 -12.98 4.99 1.64
CA GLU A 69 -12.09 3.84 1.83
C GLU A 69 -10.69 4.08 1.27
N VAL A 70 -10.58 4.70 0.08
CA VAL A 70 -9.29 5.06 -0.50
C VAL A 70 -8.54 6.04 0.41
N ARG A 71 -9.22 7.05 0.98
CA ARG A 71 -8.60 7.96 1.95
C ARG A 71 -8.10 7.23 3.20
N ASN A 72 -8.88 6.29 3.73
CA ASN A 72 -8.48 5.50 4.88
C ASN A 72 -7.24 4.65 4.56
N ILE A 73 -7.17 4.05 3.37
CA ILE A 73 -6.00 3.28 2.92
C ILE A 73 -4.77 4.17 2.77
N LEU A 74 -4.92 5.37 2.22
CA LEU A 74 -3.80 6.32 2.10
C LEU A 74 -3.26 6.73 3.48
N ALA A 75 -4.15 6.98 4.44
CA ALA A 75 -3.75 7.24 5.82
C ALA A 75 -3.05 6.03 6.46
N GLU A 76 -3.54 4.81 6.21
CA GLU A 76 -2.92 3.59 6.71
C GLU A 76 -1.53 3.35 6.09
N ILE A 77 -1.33 3.70 4.81
CA ILE A 77 -0.02 3.65 4.15
C ILE A 77 0.97 4.59 4.84
N ASP A 78 0.56 5.84 5.10
CA ASP A 78 1.43 6.83 5.72
C ASP A 78 1.74 6.45 7.19
N GLN A 79 0.77 5.87 7.89
CA GLN A 79 0.98 5.30 9.22
C GLN A 79 1.98 4.12 9.18
N ALA A 80 1.81 3.20 8.23
CA ALA A 80 2.71 2.06 8.08
C ALA A 80 4.14 2.49 7.70
N ASP A 81 4.32 3.49 6.84
CA ASP A 81 5.64 4.04 6.51
C ASP A 81 6.34 4.56 7.78
N GLY A 82 5.60 5.31 8.61
CA GLY A 82 6.08 5.79 9.90
C GLY A 82 6.37 4.68 10.91
N GLU A 83 5.48 3.70 11.07
CA GLU A 83 5.65 2.60 12.05
C GLU A 83 6.80 1.65 11.69
N ILE A 84 7.03 1.42 10.40
CA ILE A 84 8.03 0.44 9.93
C ILE A 84 9.42 1.07 9.86
N LEU A 85 9.52 2.32 9.39
CA LEU A 85 10.79 2.97 9.07
C LEU A 85 11.25 3.99 10.12
N ARG A 86 10.40 4.40 11.06
CA ARG A 86 10.73 5.36 12.13
C ARG A 86 10.91 4.66 13.47
#